data_AF-A0A2D6UG99-F1
#
_entry.id   AF-A0A2D6UG99-F1
#
_cell.length_a   1.000
_cell.length_b   1.000
_cell.length_c   1.000
_cell.angle_alpha   90.00
_cell.angle_beta   90.00
_cell.angle_gamma   90.00
#
_symmetry.space_group_name_H-M   'P 1'
#
loop_
_entity.id
_entity.type
_entity.pdbx_description
1 polymer ?
#
loop_
_entity_poly.entity_id
_entity_poly.type
_entity_poly.pdbx_seq_one_letter_code
_entity_poly.pdbx_strand_id
1 'polypeptide(L)'
;MKVLLSGALITLALFGGVSAYAGSMEEQSELNEISTTALEEFFLEAKARLNLNDQQVEEVRPILQSSFQARKVILETHGIDLESRKPPAQKLGFREMRSMARELDKVRSDTSTQLRSILTKEQMNEYVRMQNERKSEMRQRLRARL
;
A
#
# COMPACT_ATOMS: atom_id res chain seq x y z
N MET A 1 -36.20 -59.47 11.67
CA MET A 1 -35.82 -60.17 12.92
C MET A 1 -34.63 -59.45 13.52
N LYS A 2 -34.69 -59.13 14.83
CA LYS A 2 -33.58 -59.14 15.79
C LYS A 2 -32.44 -58.11 15.56
N VAL A 3 -31.97 -57.28 16.50
CA VAL A 3 -32.32 -56.90 17.87
C VAL A 3 -31.47 -55.64 18.16
N LEU A 4 -31.96 -54.81 19.08
CA LEU A 4 -31.22 -53.79 19.85
C LEU A 4 -29.97 -54.33 20.55
N LEU A 5 -29.00 -53.43 20.85
CA LEU A 5 -28.15 -53.36 22.06
C LEU A 5 -27.17 -52.17 21.84
N SER A 6 -27.38 -50.99 22.43
CA SER A 6 -27.09 -50.60 23.82
C SER A 6 -25.61 -50.78 24.21
N GLY A 7 -24.96 -49.69 24.62
CA GLY A 7 -23.74 -49.77 25.44
C GLY A 7 -22.70 -48.71 25.13
N ALA A 8 -22.63 -47.68 25.96
CA ALA A 8 -21.64 -46.62 25.96
C ALA A 8 -20.20 -47.12 26.15
N LEU A 9 -19.23 -46.42 25.53
CA LEU A 9 -17.89 -46.23 26.09
C LEU A 9 -17.38 -44.86 25.63
N ILE A 10 -17.49 -43.88 26.52
CA ILE A 10 -16.65 -42.69 26.51
C ILE A 10 -15.27 -43.18 26.94
N THR A 11 -14.35 -43.28 25.98
CA THR A 11 -12.92 -43.41 26.23
C THR A 11 -12.22 -42.18 25.71
N LEU A 12 -11.81 -41.34 26.66
CA LEU A 12 -10.96 -40.18 26.51
C LEU A 12 -9.56 -40.67 26.10
N ALA A 13 -9.17 -40.45 24.84
CA ALA A 13 -7.78 -40.60 24.38
C ALA A 13 -7.24 -39.20 24.03
N LEU A 14 -6.32 -38.76 24.90
CA LEU A 14 -5.50 -37.57 24.79
C LEU A 14 -4.49 -37.68 23.63
N PHE A 15 -4.13 -36.51 23.10
CA PHE A 15 -3.00 -36.18 22.21
C PHE A 15 -3.08 -36.62 20.73
N GLY A 16 -3.14 -35.61 19.84
CA GLY A 16 -2.80 -35.78 18.43
C GLY A 16 -3.44 -34.77 17.48
N GLY A 17 -3.41 -33.47 17.80
CA GLY A 17 -3.96 -32.45 16.91
C GLY A 17 -3.36 -31.09 17.21
N VAL A 18 -2.04 -30.94 17.05
CA VAL A 18 -1.44 -29.61 16.93
C VAL A 18 -1.98 -29.02 15.63
N SER A 19 -2.97 -28.14 15.77
CA SER A 19 -3.53 -27.38 14.67
C SER A 19 -2.40 -26.57 14.04
N ALA A 20 -1.93 -27.02 12.87
CA ALA A 20 -0.92 -26.35 12.06
C ALA A 20 -1.52 -25.11 11.38
N TYR A 21 -2.02 -24.17 12.19
CA TYR A 21 -2.48 -22.84 11.77
C TYR A 21 -1.77 -21.74 12.58
N ALA A 22 -0.49 -21.96 12.87
CA ALA A 22 0.37 -21.01 13.59
C ALA A 22 1.60 -20.62 12.74
N GLY A 23 1.50 -20.70 11.41
CA GLY A 23 2.61 -20.44 10.49
C GLY A 23 2.30 -19.48 9.34
N SER A 24 1.12 -18.87 9.28
CA SER A 24 0.74 -17.98 8.17
C SER A 24 0.35 -16.56 8.61
N MET A 25 0.33 -16.29 9.91
CA MET A 25 -0.11 -15.00 10.46
C MET A 25 1.06 -14.06 10.82
N GLU A 26 2.23 -14.61 11.20
CA GLU A 26 3.43 -13.81 11.49
C GLU A 26 4.10 -13.29 10.21
N GLU A 27 4.20 -14.11 9.16
CA GLU A 27 4.85 -13.70 7.90
C GLU A 27 4.05 -12.63 7.14
N GLN A 28 2.72 -12.60 7.29
CA GLN A 28 1.88 -11.53 6.73
C GLN A 28 1.92 -10.23 7.56
N SER A 29 2.29 -10.30 8.85
CA SER A 29 2.36 -9.14 9.75
C SER A 29 3.58 -8.27 9.45
N GLU A 30 4.76 -8.88 9.29
CA GLU A 30 5.99 -8.17 8.95
C GLU A 30 5.97 -7.60 7.51
N LEU A 31 5.28 -8.29 6.59
CA LEU A 31 5.09 -7.83 5.21
C LEU A 31 4.07 -6.67 5.10
N ASN A 32 3.12 -6.54 6.04
CA ASN A 32 2.19 -5.40 6.10
C ASN A 32 2.83 -4.16 6.75
N GLU A 33 3.77 -4.34 7.68
CA GLU A 33 4.40 -3.24 8.41
C GLU A 33 5.18 -2.30 7.47
N ILE A 34 5.92 -2.82 6.49
CA ILE A 34 6.75 -1.99 5.59
C ILE A 34 5.89 -1.11 4.66
N SER A 35 4.72 -1.59 4.19
CA SER A 35 3.76 -0.78 3.43
C SER A 35 3.09 0.29 4.30
N THR A 36 2.90 0.02 5.59
CA THR A 36 2.37 1.02 6.53
C THR A 36 3.40 2.09 6.87
N THR A 37 4.70 1.75 6.93
CA THR A 37 5.75 2.73 7.24
C THR A 37 5.90 3.79 6.15
N ALA A 38 5.99 3.41 4.87
CA ALA A 38 6.17 4.38 3.78
C ALA A 38 4.94 5.31 3.59
N LEU A 39 3.74 4.78 3.83
CA LEU A 39 2.52 5.58 3.84
C LEU A 39 2.52 6.55 5.03
N GLU A 40 2.87 6.08 6.23
CA GLU A 40 2.89 6.91 7.43
C GLU A 40 3.96 8.00 7.35
N GLU A 41 5.16 7.69 6.84
CA GLU A 41 6.21 8.67 6.58
C GLU A 41 5.73 9.78 5.63
N PHE A 42 5.04 9.41 4.54
CA PHE A 42 4.45 10.40 3.65
C PHE A 42 3.38 11.23 4.36
N PHE A 43 2.54 10.60 5.17
CA PHE A 43 1.49 11.30 5.89
C PHE A 43 2.08 12.30 6.89
N LEU A 44 3.11 11.92 7.64
CA LEU A 44 3.83 12.79 8.58
C LEU A 44 4.51 13.95 7.85
N GLU A 45 5.13 13.69 6.69
CA GLU A 45 5.70 14.75 5.85
C GLU A 45 4.62 15.73 5.37
N ALA A 46 3.48 15.22 4.90
CA ALA A 46 2.36 16.05 4.46
C ALA A 46 1.77 16.87 5.59
N LYS A 47 1.56 16.26 6.77
CA LYS A 47 1.10 16.97 7.97
C LYS A 47 2.03 18.13 8.32
N ALA A 48 3.34 17.88 8.33
CA ALA A 48 4.34 18.88 8.67
C ALA A 48 4.46 20.00 7.61
N ARG A 49 4.65 19.64 6.33
CA ARG A 49 4.90 20.63 5.26
C ARG A 49 3.65 21.45 4.92
N LEU A 50 2.47 20.83 4.97
CA LEU A 50 1.22 21.51 4.69
C LEU A 50 0.64 22.20 5.92
N ASN A 51 1.24 21.99 7.11
CA ASN A 51 0.74 22.51 8.38
C ASN A 51 -0.76 22.19 8.57
N LEU A 52 -1.13 20.91 8.42
CA LEU A 52 -2.53 20.47 8.48
C LEU A 52 -3.05 20.60 9.91
N ASN A 53 -4.24 21.20 10.06
CA ASN A 53 -4.97 21.18 11.32
C ASN A 53 -5.65 19.81 11.55
N ASP A 54 -6.18 19.57 12.75
CA ASP A 54 -6.75 18.27 13.11
C ASP A 54 -7.91 17.83 12.21
N GLN A 55 -8.79 18.76 11.80
CA GLN A 55 -9.87 18.44 10.87
C GLN A 55 -9.31 18.05 9.49
N GLN A 56 -8.36 18.80 8.97
CA GLN A 56 -7.70 18.50 7.69
C GLN A 56 -6.96 17.16 7.75
N VAL A 57 -6.33 16.81 8.88
CA VAL A 57 -5.66 15.53 9.09
C VAL A 57 -6.64 14.37 8.88
N GLU A 58 -7.82 14.44 9.50
CA GLU A 58 -8.86 13.40 9.37
C GLU A 58 -9.39 13.29 7.94
N GLU A 59 -9.60 14.41 7.24
CA GLU A 59 -10.12 14.41 5.87
C GLU A 59 -9.06 13.99 4.82
N VAL A 60 -7.80 14.37 5.02
CA VAL A 60 -6.69 14.11 4.08
C VAL A 60 -6.19 12.66 4.17
N ARG A 61 -6.14 12.08 5.37
CA ARG A 61 -5.60 10.72 5.60
C ARG A 61 -6.22 9.66 4.66
N PRO A 62 -7.55 9.49 4.57
CA PRO A 62 -8.13 8.47 3.69
C PRO A 62 -7.86 8.74 2.20
N ILE A 63 -7.77 10.00 1.78
CA ILE A 63 -7.45 10.37 0.39
C ILE A 63 -6.01 9.97 0.04
N LEU A 64 -5.05 10.27 0.93
CA LEU A 64 -3.64 9.92 0.70
C LEU A 64 -3.41 8.41 0.77
N GLN A 65 -4.10 7.70 1.66
CA GLN A 65 -4.06 6.23 1.75
C GLN A 65 -4.57 5.59 0.45
N SER A 66 -5.73 6.02 -0.06
CA SER A 66 -6.27 5.52 -1.33
C SER A 66 -5.33 5.81 -2.50
N SER A 67 -4.77 7.02 -2.56
CA SER A 67 -3.78 7.41 -3.57
C SER A 67 -2.52 6.53 -3.52
N PHE A 68 -2.05 6.20 -2.32
CA PHE A 68 -0.88 5.34 -2.13
C PHE A 68 -1.14 3.92 -2.64
N GLN A 69 -2.26 3.31 -2.24
CA GLN A 69 -2.67 1.98 -2.67
C GLN A 69 -2.83 1.90 -4.20
N ALA A 70 -3.49 2.89 -4.81
CA ALA A 70 -3.67 2.95 -6.26
C ALA A 70 -2.32 3.02 -7.00
N ARG A 71 -1.37 3.83 -6.51
CA ARG A 71 -0.03 3.90 -7.09
C ARG A 71 0.75 2.59 -6.92
N LYS A 72 0.64 1.93 -5.76
CA LYS A 72 1.29 0.63 -5.51
C LYS A 72 0.82 -0.40 -6.54
N VAL A 73 -0.49 -0.54 -6.73
CA VAL A 73 -1.09 -1.46 -7.72
C VAL A 73 -0.63 -1.16 -9.15
N ILE A 74 -0.57 0.12 -9.54
CA ILE A 74 -0.04 0.51 -10.86
C ILE A 74 1.40 0.03 -11.02
N LEU A 75 2.27 0.33 -10.05
CA LEU A 75 3.68 -0.05 -10.14
C LEU A 75 3.86 -1.58 -10.21
N GLU A 76 3.11 -2.32 -9.39
CA GLU A 76 3.09 -3.80 -9.42
C GLU A 76 2.64 -4.34 -10.79
N THR A 77 1.60 -3.73 -11.39
CA THR A 77 1.11 -4.10 -12.73
C THR A 77 2.18 -3.93 -13.81
N HIS A 78 3.06 -2.95 -13.64
CA HIS A 78 4.22 -2.71 -14.51
C HIS A 78 5.49 -3.45 -14.05
N GLY A 79 5.37 -4.43 -13.15
CA GLY A 79 6.48 -5.27 -12.68
C GLY A 79 7.50 -4.53 -11.80
N ILE A 80 7.13 -3.37 -11.24
CA ILE A 80 7.92 -2.63 -10.27
C ILE A 80 7.36 -2.90 -8.89
N ASP A 81 8.10 -3.69 -8.12
CA ASP A 81 7.87 -3.83 -6.70
C ASP A 81 8.74 -2.81 -5.94
N LEU A 82 8.09 -1.85 -5.27
CA LEU A 82 8.77 -0.84 -4.45
C LEU A 82 9.26 -1.38 -3.10
N GLU A 83 8.69 -2.48 -2.64
CA GLU A 83 9.01 -3.13 -1.36
C GLU A 83 10.17 -4.11 -1.55
N SER A 84 10.25 -4.77 -2.70
CA SER A 84 11.48 -5.44 -3.07
C SER A 84 12.59 -4.40 -3.33
N ARG A 85 13.72 -4.55 -2.64
CA ARG A 85 14.96 -3.85 -3.01
C ARG A 85 15.53 -4.35 -4.34
N LYS A 86 14.83 -5.23 -5.05
CA LYS A 86 15.26 -5.85 -6.29
C LYS A 86 14.97 -4.92 -7.46
N PRO A 87 15.86 -4.86 -8.46
CA PRO A 87 15.51 -4.22 -9.72
C PRO A 87 14.32 -4.96 -10.35
N PRO A 88 13.48 -4.28 -11.15
CA PRO A 88 12.45 -4.96 -11.92
C PRO A 88 13.10 -6.08 -12.76
N ALA A 89 12.45 -7.25 -12.82
CA ALA A 89 12.99 -8.44 -13.47
C ALA A 89 13.35 -8.22 -14.94
N GLN A 90 12.71 -7.23 -15.58
CA GLN A 90 12.99 -6.79 -16.94
C GLN A 90 12.96 -5.25 -17.01
N LYS A 91 13.79 -4.67 -17.91
CA LYS A 91 13.71 -3.24 -18.22
C LYS A 91 12.39 -2.94 -18.91
N LEU A 92 11.60 -2.03 -18.35
CA LEU A 92 10.37 -1.53 -18.96
C LEU A 92 10.66 -0.90 -20.33
N GLY A 93 9.88 -1.31 -21.33
CA GLY A 93 9.93 -0.69 -22.65
C GLY A 93 9.41 0.76 -22.63
N PHE A 94 9.76 1.56 -23.64
CA PHE A 94 9.31 2.96 -23.71
C PHE A 94 7.79 3.13 -23.70
N ARG A 95 7.05 2.20 -24.34
CA ARG A 95 5.59 2.22 -24.37
C ARG A 95 4.99 1.95 -22.99
N GLU A 96 5.53 0.97 -22.27
CA GLU A 96 5.09 0.60 -20.92
C GLU A 96 5.40 1.72 -19.93
N MET A 97 6.61 2.29 -19.98
CA MET A 97 6.97 3.47 -19.19
C MET A 97 6.01 4.64 -19.42
N ARG A 98 5.60 4.88 -20.67
CA ARG A 98 4.64 5.93 -21.00
C ARG A 98 3.23 5.62 -20.50
N SER A 99 2.79 4.36 -20.58
CA SER A 99 1.48 3.93 -20.03
C SER A 99 1.44 4.13 -18.53
N MET A 100 2.43 3.57 -17.83
CA MET A 100 2.59 3.73 -16.38
C MET A 100 2.60 5.20 -15.96
N ALA A 101 3.34 6.06 -16.68
CA ALA A 101 3.39 7.48 -16.37
C ALA A 101 2.00 8.15 -16.47
N ARG A 102 1.17 7.77 -17.45
CA ARG A 102 -0.19 8.29 -17.61
C ARG A 102 -1.11 7.82 -16.48
N GLU A 103 -1.03 6.55 -16.11
CA GLU A 103 -1.82 5.99 -15.02
C GLU A 103 -1.47 6.66 -13.67
N LEU A 104 -0.18 6.82 -13.37
CA LEU A 104 0.29 7.53 -12.18
C LEU A 104 -0.12 9.00 -12.18
N ASP A 105 -0.04 9.68 -13.32
CA ASP A 105 -0.46 11.08 -13.45
C ASP A 105 -1.99 11.23 -13.28
N LYS A 106 -2.78 10.24 -13.71
CA LYS A 106 -4.23 10.21 -13.46
C LYS A 106 -4.55 10.13 -11.97
N VAL A 107 -3.94 9.18 -11.25
CA VAL A 107 -4.12 9.08 -9.78
C VAL A 107 -3.74 10.39 -9.11
N ARG A 108 -2.64 11.02 -9.54
CA ARG A 108 -2.20 12.32 -9.03
C ARG A 108 -3.21 13.43 -9.22
N SER A 109 -3.78 13.53 -10.41
CA SER A 109 -4.78 14.53 -10.76
C SER A 109 -6.06 14.33 -9.94
N ASP A 110 -6.48 13.08 -9.76
CA ASP A 110 -7.67 12.74 -9.00
C ASP A 110 -7.50 13.07 -7.51
N THR A 111 -6.38 12.66 -6.91
CA THR A 111 -6.03 13.02 -5.53
C THR A 111 -5.96 14.54 -5.35
N SER A 112 -5.32 15.24 -6.29
CA SER A 112 -5.25 16.71 -6.25
C SER A 112 -6.62 17.36 -6.34
N THR A 113 -7.56 16.78 -7.08
CA THR A 113 -8.93 17.28 -7.20
C THR A 113 -9.69 17.10 -5.89
N GLN A 114 -9.56 15.94 -5.24
CA GLN A 114 -10.18 15.67 -3.94
C GLN A 114 -9.63 16.58 -2.84
N LEU A 115 -8.34 16.89 -2.86
CA LEU A 115 -7.70 17.74 -1.84
C LEU A 115 -8.05 19.23 -1.96
N ARG A 116 -8.52 19.71 -3.12
CA ARG A 116 -8.80 21.14 -3.36
C ARG A 116 -9.92 21.72 -2.49
N SER A 117 -10.85 20.90 -2.03
CA SER A 117 -11.91 21.35 -1.12
C SER A 117 -11.48 21.39 0.35
N ILE A 118 -10.34 20.78 0.67
CA ILE A 118 -9.86 20.58 2.04
C ILE A 118 -8.67 21.50 2.32
N LEU A 119 -7.75 21.60 1.36
CA LEU A 119 -6.53 22.38 1.47
C LEU A 119 -6.75 23.81 1.00
N THR A 120 -6.08 24.77 1.65
CA THR A 120 -5.99 26.13 1.13
C THR A 120 -5.20 26.16 -0.18
N LYS A 121 -5.25 27.29 -0.89
CA LYS A 121 -4.48 27.48 -2.13
C LYS A 121 -2.98 27.32 -1.88
N GLU A 122 -2.48 27.85 -0.77
CA GLU A 122 -1.07 27.80 -0.37
C GLU A 122 -0.64 26.36 -0.06
N GLN A 123 -1.45 25.64 0.72
CA GLN A 123 -1.25 24.22 1.02
C GLN A 123 -1.29 23.39 -0.27
N MET A 124 -2.22 23.65 -1.17
CA MET A 124 -2.33 22.94 -2.44
C MET A 124 -1.09 23.18 -3.34
N ASN A 125 -0.57 24.40 -3.37
CA ASN A 125 0.67 24.71 -4.09
C ASN A 125 1.87 23.94 -3.52
N GLU A 126 1.97 23.84 -2.19
CA GLU A 126 3.01 23.04 -1.53
C GLU A 126 2.85 21.55 -1.81
N TYR A 127 1.63 21.03 -1.76
CA TYR A 127 1.36 19.64 -2.12
C TYR A 127 1.79 19.33 -3.56
N VAL A 128 1.53 20.22 -4.52
CA VAL A 128 2.01 20.05 -5.91
C VAL A 128 3.55 20.03 -5.98
N ARG A 129 4.25 20.84 -5.17
CA ARG A 129 5.72 20.81 -5.08
C ARG A 129 6.22 19.46 -4.55
N MET A 130 5.69 19.00 -3.41
CA MET A 130 5.98 17.67 -2.84
C MET A 130 5.81 16.56 -3.89
N GLN A 131 4.74 16.65 -4.67
CA GLN A 131 4.46 15.70 -5.73
C GLN A 131 5.54 15.75 -6.84
N ASN A 132 5.89 16.94 -7.31
CA ASN A 132 6.91 17.08 -8.35
C ASN A 132 8.31 16.60 -7.91
N GLU A 133 8.68 16.84 -6.65
CA GLU A 133 9.92 16.34 -6.03
C GLU A 133 9.97 14.81 -6.08
N ARG A 134 8.96 14.14 -5.54
CA ARG A 134 8.86 12.66 -5.57
C ARG A 134 8.82 12.09 -6.99
N LYS A 135 8.17 12.79 -7.95
CA LYS A 135 8.20 12.39 -9.38
C LYS A 135 9.63 12.42 -9.91
N SER A 136 10.38 13.46 -9.55
CA SER A 136 11.78 13.62 -9.95
C SER A 136 12.64 12.49 -9.38
N GLU A 137 12.53 12.22 -8.08
CA GLU A 137 13.26 11.15 -7.40
C GLU A 137 12.97 9.78 -8.00
N MET A 138 11.69 9.45 -8.21
CA MET A 138 11.31 8.20 -8.84
C MET A 138 11.93 8.06 -10.24
N ARG A 139 11.90 9.13 -11.06
CA ARG A 139 12.55 9.12 -12.38
C ARG A 139 14.06 8.92 -12.28
N GLN A 140 14.72 9.53 -11.31
CA GLN A 140 16.16 9.34 -11.08
C GLN A 140 16.46 7.89 -10.68
N ARG A 141 15.69 7.32 -9.76
CA ARG A 141 15.83 5.91 -9.33
C ARG A 141 15.61 4.93 -10.49
N LEU A 142 14.60 5.17 -11.32
CA LEU A 142 14.35 4.35 -12.51
C LEU A 142 15.50 4.45 -13.52
N ARG A 143 16.04 5.65 -13.75
CA ARG A 143 17.19 5.84 -14.64
C ARG A 143 18.47 5.21 -14.11
N ALA A 144 18.74 5.28 -12.81
CA ALA A 144 19.93 4.71 -12.19
C ALA A 144 19.92 3.16 -12.20
N ARG A 145 18.75 2.54 -12.40
CA ARG A 145 18.58 1.08 -12.52
C ARG A 145 18.58 0.58 -13.97
N LEU A 146 18.67 1.48 -14.96
CA LEU A 146 18.78 1.18 -16.39
C LEU A 146 20.24 1.30 -16.85
#